data_AF-A0A6I0FH54-F1
#
_entry.id   AF-A0A6I0FH54-F1
#
_cell.length_a   1.000
_cell.length_b   1.000
_cell.length_c   1.000
_cell.angle_alpha   90.00
_cell.angle_beta   90.00
_cell.angle_gamma   90.00
#
_symmetry.space_group_name_H-M   'P 1'
#
loop_
_entity.id
_entity.type
_entity.pdbx_description
1 polymer ?
#
loop_
_entity_poly.entity_id
_entity_poly.type
_entity_poly.pdbx_seq_one_letter_code
_entity_poly.pdbx_strand_id
1 'polypeptide(L)'
;MKKSIMSWSWIIILLFFSLAIIDIRFGILGLLCMAVPIYLAVRGGGRVHCLKYCPRASMLGNIIGKISLNNSLPKAINNKTVKIIMLVWMIGMFTISLVLAKGDFVKTAMAIFRMMTISTLVGIIMGVIFKPRSWCSICPMGTATAMIEKKIKKKNLKASNRE
;
A
#
# COMPACT_ATOMS: atom_id res chain seq x y z
N MET A 1 25.62 -3.00 -3.96
CA MET A 1 24.34 -2.25 -3.97
C MET A 1 23.29 -3.06 -4.76
N LYS A 2 22.33 -3.75 -4.11
CA LYS A 2 21.29 -4.50 -4.84
C LYS A 2 20.41 -3.51 -5.61
N LYS A 3 20.43 -3.56 -6.95
CA LYS A 3 19.51 -2.82 -7.85
C LYS A 3 18.10 -2.90 -7.29
N SER A 4 17.51 -1.74 -6.99
CA SER A 4 16.14 -1.67 -6.50
C SER A 4 15.21 -2.11 -7.63
N ILE A 5 14.56 -3.28 -7.49
CA ILE A 5 13.49 -3.79 -8.38
C ILE A 5 12.37 -2.76 -8.60
N MET A 6 12.32 -1.73 -7.76
CA MET A 6 11.40 -0.59 -7.85
C MET A 6 11.32 0.04 -9.23
N SER A 7 12.36 0.05 -10.08
CA SER A 7 12.23 0.60 -11.44
C SER A 7 11.22 -0.17 -12.31
N TRP A 8 11.09 -1.48 -12.10
CA TRP A 8 10.30 -2.38 -12.94
C TRP A 8 8.92 -2.70 -12.35
N SER A 9 8.71 -2.44 -11.06
CA SER A 9 7.45 -2.77 -10.38
C SER A 9 6.24 -1.97 -10.90
N TRP A 10 6.43 -0.84 -11.57
CA TRP A 10 5.34 -0.14 -12.26
C TRP A 10 4.67 -1.04 -13.31
N ILE A 11 5.43 -1.82 -14.08
CA ILE A 11 4.87 -2.69 -15.12
C ILE A 11 3.79 -3.63 -14.53
N ILE A 12 3.98 -4.10 -13.30
CA ILE A 12 3.03 -4.99 -12.60
C ILE A 12 1.69 -4.29 -12.35
N ILE A 13 1.67 -3.00 -12.00
CA ILE A 13 0.40 -2.31 -11.74
C ILE A 13 -0.32 -1.94 -13.04
N LEU A 14 0.41 -1.55 -14.10
CA LEU A 14 -0.19 -1.37 -15.42
C LEU A 14 -0.79 -2.68 -15.94
N LEU A 15 -0.03 -3.77 -15.85
CA LEU A 15 -0.48 -5.10 -16.21
C LEU A 15 -1.74 -5.48 -15.41
N PHE A 16 -1.75 -5.25 -14.09
CA PHE A 16 -2.93 -5.50 -13.26
C PHE A 16 -4.17 -4.72 -13.72
N PHE A 17 -4.03 -3.44 -14.05
CA PHE A 17 -5.15 -2.62 -14.57
C PHE A 17 -5.61 -3.12 -15.94
N SER A 18 -4.69 -3.46 -16.85
CA SER A 18 -5.02 -4.01 -18.17
C SER A 18 -5.76 -5.35 -18.05
N LEU A 19 -5.29 -6.27 -17.21
CA LEU A 19 -5.95 -7.56 -17.00
C LEU A 19 -7.32 -7.42 -16.35
N ALA A 20 -7.48 -6.48 -15.41
CA ALA A 20 -8.77 -6.24 -14.75
C ALA A 20 -9.84 -5.67 -15.70
N ILE A 21 -9.42 -4.97 -16.77
CA ILE A 21 -10.30 -4.47 -17.84
C ILE A 21 -10.72 -5.59 -18.78
N ILE A 22 -9.85 -6.57 -19.03
CA ILE A 22 -10.14 -7.71 -19.91
C ILE A 22 -11.02 -8.75 -19.20
N ASP A 23 -10.75 -9.03 -17.91
CA ASP A 23 -11.53 -9.95 -17.11
C ASP A 23 -11.57 -9.54 -15.63
N ILE A 24 -12.76 -9.20 -15.12
CA ILE A 24 -12.95 -8.73 -13.74
C ILE A 24 -12.49 -9.77 -12.69
N ARG A 25 -12.42 -11.05 -13.07
CA ARG A 25 -12.00 -12.18 -12.22
C ARG A 25 -10.55 -12.04 -11.73
N PHE A 26 -9.68 -11.40 -12.53
CA PHE A 26 -8.29 -11.14 -12.14
C PHE A 26 -8.16 -10.11 -11.00
N GLY A 27 -9.24 -9.41 -10.62
CA GLY A 27 -9.24 -8.52 -9.46
C GLY A 27 -8.89 -9.22 -8.13
N ILE A 28 -9.05 -10.54 -8.04
CA ILE A 28 -8.61 -11.34 -6.87
C ILE A 28 -7.08 -11.22 -6.63
N LEU A 29 -6.30 -10.96 -7.69
CA LEU A 29 -4.85 -10.76 -7.59
C LEU A 29 -4.51 -9.51 -6.75
N GLY A 30 -5.45 -8.56 -6.62
CA GLY A 30 -5.35 -7.43 -5.71
C GLY A 30 -5.32 -7.85 -4.22
N LEU A 31 -5.97 -8.97 -3.88
CA LEU A 31 -5.92 -9.54 -2.53
C LEU A 31 -4.51 -10.03 -2.21
N LEU A 32 -3.84 -10.69 -3.16
CA LEU A 32 -2.43 -11.07 -3.06
C LEU A 32 -1.54 -9.84 -2.85
N CYS A 33 -1.77 -8.76 -3.59
CA CYS A 33 -1.02 -7.51 -3.42
C CYS A 33 -1.16 -6.91 -2.01
N MET A 34 -2.30 -7.06 -1.35
CA MET A 34 -2.55 -6.56 0.02
C MET A 34 -2.06 -7.56 1.10
N ALA A 35 -2.09 -8.86 0.81
CA ALA A 35 -1.61 -9.91 1.72
C ALA A 35 -0.08 -9.96 1.81
N VAL A 36 0.63 -9.79 0.69
CA VAL A 36 2.11 -9.85 0.63
C VAL A 36 2.81 -8.88 1.60
N PRO A 37 2.47 -7.57 1.69
CA PRO A 37 3.11 -6.66 2.65
C PRO A 37 2.87 -7.07 4.11
N ILE A 38 1.68 -7.61 4.42
CA ILE A 38 1.34 -8.06 5.77
C ILE A 38 2.14 -9.31 6.11
N TYR A 39 2.17 -10.29 5.21
CA TYR A 39 2.94 -11.52 5.37
C TYR A 39 4.44 -11.22 5.58
N LEU A 40 5.01 -10.33 4.75
CA LEU A 40 6.41 -9.97 4.85
C LEU A 40 6.72 -9.16 6.12
N ALA A 41 5.80 -8.32 6.58
CA ALA A 41 5.95 -7.60 7.84
C ALA A 41 5.93 -8.54 9.05
N VAL A 42 5.08 -9.57 9.04
CA VAL A 42 5.02 -10.60 10.09
C VAL A 42 6.30 -11.44 10.13
N ARG A 43 6.90 -11.75 8.98
CA ARG A 43 8.20 -12.45 8.86
C ARG A 43 9.42 -11.61 9.30
N GLY A 44 9.22 -10.38 9.77
CA GLY A 44 10.32 -9.49 10.21
C GLY A 44 10.93 -8.64 9.09
N GLY A 45 10.37 -8.68 7.87
CA GLY A 45 10.81 -7.85 6.76
C GLY A 45 10.37 -6.38 6.86
N GLY A 46 9.59 -6.01 7.88
CA GLY A 46 9.20 -4.62 8.17
C GLY A 46 8.63 -3.89 6.95
N ARG A 47 9.10 -2.66 6.71
CA ARG A 47 8.68 -1.83 5.55
C ARG A 47 9.34 -2.20 4.22
N VAL A 48 10.06 -3.32 4.09
CA VAL A 48 10.78 -3.68 2.86
C VAL A 48 9.85 -3.78 1.64
N HIS A 49 8.64 -4.32 1.81
CA HIS A 49 7.66 -4.36 0.71
C HIS A 49 7.29 -2.96 0.22
N CYS A 50 6.93 -2.05 1.13
CA CYS A 50 6.58 -0.68 0.80
C CYS A 50 7.75 0.13 0.21
N LEU A 51 8.99 -0.18 0.63
CA LEU A 51 10.21 0.53 0.23
C LEU A 51 10.89 -0.04 -1.03
N LYS A 52 10.62 -1.27 -1.46
CA LYS A 52 11.32 -1.89 -2.60
C LYS A 52 10.41 -2.57 -3.62
N TYR A 53 9.22 -3.02 -3.22
CA TYR A 53 8.38 -3.90 -4.04
C TYR A 53 7.01 -3.33 -4.38
N CYS A 54 6.53 -2.29 -3.69
CA CYS A 54 5.20 -1.74 -3.91
C CYS A 54 5.08 -1.14 -5.33
N PRO A 55 4.28 -1.75 -6.21
CA PRO A 55 4.25 -1.40 -7.63
C PRO A 55 3.63 -0.02 -7.89
N ARG A 56 2.69 0.39 -7.03
CA ARG A 56 2.12 1.74 -7.02
C ARG A 56 3.12 2.82 -6.62
N ALA A 57 3.93 2.56 -5.60
CA ALA A 57 4.94 3.51 -5.13
C ALA A 57 6.02 3.76 -6.21
N SER A 58 6.34 2.71 -6.96
CA SER A 58 7.19 2.76 -8.15
C SER A 58 6.61 3.66 -9.25
N MET A 59 5.32 3.50 -9.59
CA MET A 59 4.64 4.37 -10.56
C MET A 59 4.74 5.84 -10.17
N LEU A 60 4.40 6.19 -8.93
CA LEU A 60 4.45 7.58 -8.47
C LEU A 60 5.89 8.13 -8.47
N GLY A 61 6.88 7.31 -8.12
CA GLY A 61 8.29 7.72 -8.15
C GLY A 61 8.82 7.98 -9.56
N ASN A 62 8.49 7.11 -10.52
CA ASN A 62 9.09 7.15 -11.87
C ASN A 62 8.34 8.07 -12.84
N ILE A 63 7.01 8.12 -12.75
CA ILE A 63 6.14 8.90 -13.66
C ILE A 63 5.98 10.32 -13.13
N ILE A 64 5.61 10.45 -11.85
CA ILE A 64 5.32 11.74 -11.24
C ILE A 64 6.59 12.43 -10.68
N GLY A 65 7.69 11.70 -10.50
CA GLY A 65 8.98 12.29 -10.16
C GLY A 65 9.50 13.34 -11.16
N LYS A 66 9.02 13.32 -12.42
CA LYS A 66 9.36 14.31 -13.45
C LYS A 66 8.47 15.56 -13.46
N ILE A 67 7.30 15.51 -12.81
CA ILE A 67 6.26 16.57 -12.83
C ILE A 67 5.94 17.13 -11.44
N SER A 68 6.38 16.46 -10.38
CA SER A 68 6.11 16.85 -8.99
C SER A 68 6.67 18.24 -8.65
N LEU A 69 5.85 19.07 -8.02
CA LEU A 69 6.24 20.39 -7.50
C LEU A 69 7.20 20.33 -6.30
N ASN A 70 7.70 19.15 -5.92
CA ASN A 70 8.65 18.88 -4.82
C ASN A 70 8.30 19.56 -3.47
N ASN A 71 7.04 19.94 -3.31
CA ASN A 71 6.61 20.73 -2.16
C ASN A 71 6.62 19.85 -0.89
N SER A 72 7.01 20.45 0.23
CA SER A 72 7.11 19.71 1.49
C SER A 72 5.73 19.26 1.98
N LEU A 73 5.64 18.03 2.48
CA LEU A 73 4.39 17.47 2.96
C LEU A 73 3.93 18.24 4.22
N PRO A 74 2.73 18.87 4.24
CA PRO A 74 2.28 19.64 5.38
C PRO A 74 2.19 18.76 6.62
N LYS A 75 2.67 19.29 7.76
CA LYS A 75 2.71 18.58 9.05
C LYS A 75 1.32 18.07 9.48
N ALA A 76 0.24 18.75 9.06
CA ALA A 76 -1.14 18.36 9.31
C ALA A 76 -1.47 16.95 8.80
N ILE A 77 -1.03 16.61 7.59
CA ILE A 77 -1.31 15.29 6.98
C ILE A 77 -0.38 14.23 7.57
N ASN A 78 0.86 14.59 7.92
CA ASN A 78 1.86 13.66 8.46
C ASN A 78 1.62 13.25 9.94
N ASN A 79 0.53 13.70 10.56
CA ASN A 79 0.24 13.40 11.95
C ASN A 79 -0.11 11.91 12.16
N LYS A 80 0.25 11.34 13.32
CA LYS A 80 -0.03 9.93 13.66
C LYS A 80 -1.54 9.65 13.67
N THR A 81 -2.33 10.60 14.13
CA THR A 81 -3.79 10.51 14.20
C THR A 81 -4.39 10.33 12.81
N VAL A 82 -3.96 11.13 11.82
CA VAL A 82 -4.43 11.01 10.43
C VAL A 82 -4.08 9.66 9.83
N LYS A 83 -2.86 9.17 10.05
CA LYS A 83 -2.42 7.84 9.59
C LYS A 83 -3.24 6.70 10.19
N ILE A 84 -3.60 6.81 11.47
CA ILE A 84 -4.44 5.82 12.17
C ILE A 84 -5.89 5.90 11.69
N ILE A 85 -6.46 7.09 11.56
CA ILE A 85 -7.83 7.26 11.05
C ILE A 85 -7.94 6.65 9.65
N MET A 86 -6.98 6.95 8.77
CA MET A 86 -6.98 6.43 7.41
C MET A 86 -6.77 4.91 7.36
N LEU A 87 -5.97 4.35 8.27
CA LEU A 87 -5.81 2.89 8.42
C LEU A 87 -7.13 2.23 8.81
N VAL A 88 -7.77 2.72 9.87
CA VAL A 88 -9.03 2.19 10.38
C VAL A 88 -10.12 2.27 9.32
N TRP A 89 -10.18 3.40 8.61
CA TRP A 89 -11.12 3.59 7.50
C TRP A 89 -10.92 2.55 6.40
N MET A 90 -9.67 2.32 5.96
CA MET A 90 -9.41 1.41 4.85
C MET A 90 -9.66 -0.06 5.24
N ILE A 91 -9.30 -0.45 6.47
CA ILE A 91 -9.62 -1.78 7.00
C ILE A 91 -11.14 -1.94 7.14
N GLY A 92 -11.85 -0.93 7.65
CA GLY A 92 -13.30 -0.95 7.75
C GLY A 92 -13.98 -1.15 6.41
N MET A 93 -13.62 -0.34 5.40
CA MET A 93 -14.14 -0.46 4.04
C MET A 93 -13.84 -1.83 3.41
N PHE A 94 -12.64 -2.38 3.64
CA PHE A 94 -12.26 -3.69 3.14
C PHE A 94 -13.07 -4.81 3.82
N THR A 95 -13.22 -4.78 5.14
CA THR A 95 -14.04 -5.74 5.90
C THR A 95 -15.50 -5.68 5.48
N ILE A 96 -16.07 -4.48 5.34
CA ILE A 96 -17.44 -4.28 4.86
C ILE A 96 -17.61 -4.87 3.46
N SER A 97 -16.64 -4.60 2.56
CA SER A 97 -16.65 -5.17 1.21
C SER A 97 -16.61 -6.70 1.22
N LEU A 98 -15.85 -7.30 2.14
CA LEU A 98 -15.73 -8.75 2.28
C LEU A 98 -17.02 -9.39 2.83
N VAL A 99 -17.65 -8.74 3.80
CA VAL A 99 -18.93 -9.19 4.39
C VAL A 99 -20.07 -9.08 3.38
N LEU A 100 -20.13 -7.99 2.61
CA LEU A 100 -21.15 -7.83 1.55
C LEU A 100 -20.94 -8.81 0.38
N ALA A 101 -19.71 -9.22 0.11
CA ALA A 101 -19.42 -10.12 -1.00
C ALA A 101 -19.94 -11.54 -0.75
N LYS A 102 -20.18 -11.94 0.50
CA LYS A 102 -20.84 -13.22 0.88
C LYS A 102 -20.28 -14.48 0.20
N GLY A 103 -19.02 -14.44 -0.26
CA GLY A 103 -18.33 -15.53 -0.97
C GLY A 103 -18.31 -15.42 -2.50
N ASP A 104 -18.97 -14.42 -3.10
CA ASP A 104 -18.94 -14.21 -4.55
C ASP A 104 -17.58 -13.64 -5.01
N PHE A 105 -16.86 -14.41 -5.83
CA PHE A 105 -15.56 -14.02 -6.37
C PHE A 105 -15.63 -12.72 -7.20
N VAL A 106 -16.69 -12.54 -7.99
CA VAL A 106 -16.86 -11.38 -8.89
C VAL A 106 -17.10 -10.09 -8.10
N LYS A 107 -17.95 -10.13 -7.06
CA LYS A 107 -18.26 -8.96 -6.23
C LYS A 107 -17.05 -8.52 -5.41
N THR A 108 -16.30 -9.50 -4.88
CA THR A 108 -15.06 -9.25 -4.14
C THR A 108 -14.02 -8.58 -5.03
N ALA A 109 -13.80 -9.13 -6.23
CA ALA A 109 -12.84 -8.60 -7.18
C ALA A 109 -13.18 -7.17 -7.63
N MET A 110 -14.45 -6.90 -7.91
CA MET A 110 -14.92 -5.56 -8.28
C MET A 110 -14.75 -4.53 -7.15
N ALA A 111 -15.04 -4.91 -5.91
CA ALA A 111 -14.87 -4.02 -4.75
C ALA A 111 -13.39 -3.65 -4.53
N ILE A 112 -12.50 -4.65 -4.59
CA ILE A 112 -11.05 -4.44 -4.45
C ILE A 112 -10.52 -3.58 -5.60
N PHE A 113 -10.93 -3.87 -6.84
CA PHE A 113 -10.53 -3.10 -8.00
C PHE A 113 -10.93 -1.63 -7.86
N ARG A 114 -12.20 -1.34 -7.53
CA ARG A 114 -12.69 0.03 -7.33
C ARG A 114 -11.92 0.78 -6.25
N MET A 115 -11.63 0.15 -5.11
CA MET A 115 -10.81 0.74 -4.05
C MET A 115 -9.38 1.01 -4.49
N MET A 116 -8.78 0.07 -5.24
CA MET A 116 -7.42 0.20 -5.77
C MET A 116 -7.34 1.34 -6.80
N THR A 117 -8.33 1.47 -7.68
CA THR A 117 -8.43 2.56 -8.67
C THR A 117 -8.57 3.91 -8.01
N ILE A 118 -9.57 4.07 -7.11
CA ILE A 118 -9.81 5.34 -6.41
C ILE A 118 -8.56 5.75 -5.64
N SER A 119 -7.99 4.81 -4.88
CA SER A 119 -6.80 5.13 -4.11
C SER A 119 -5.67 5.55 -5.05
N THR A 120 -5.42 4.85 -6.17
CA THR A 120 -4.39 5.20 -7.16
C THR A 120 -4.60 6.59 -7.72
N LEU A 121 -5.84 6.95 -8.07
CA LEU A 121 -6.22 8.28 -8.54
C LEU A 121 -5.84 9.36 -7.51
N VAL A 122 -6.22 9.17 -6.24
CA VAL A 122 -5.87 10.08 -5.15
C VAL A 122 -4.35 10.17 -4.97
N GLY A 123 -3.64 9.05 -5.14
CA GLY A 123 -2.18 9.00 -5.09
C GLY A 123 -1.51 9.81 -6.20
N ILE A 124 -2.06 9.77 -7.43
CA ILE A 124 -1.57 10.56 -8.56
C ILE A 124 -1.78 12.05 -8.27
N ILE A 125 -2.99 12.46 -7.87
CA ILE A 125 -3.32 13.85 -7.55
C ILE A 125 -2.38 14.39 -6.44
N MET A 126 -2.23 13.65 -5.34
CA MET A 126 -1.33 14.03 -4.25
C MET A 126 0.15 14.00 -4.67
N GLY A 127 0.54 13.08 -5.55
CA GLY A 127 1.91 12.96 -6.03
C GLY A 127 2.33 14.12 -6.92
N VAL A 128 1.39 14.68 -7.71
CA VAL A 128 1.67 15.84 -8.58
C VAL A 128 1.88 17.10 -7.72
N ILE A 129 1.04 17.29 -6.69
CA ILE A 129 1.08 18.48 -5.83
C ILE A 129 2.23 18.45 -4.83
N PHE A 130 2.50 17.29 -4.22
CA PHE A 130 3.55 17.11 -3.21
C PHE A 130 4.71 16.26 -3.75
N LYS A 131 5.68 15.91 -2.89
CA LYS A 131 6.72 14.94 -3.25
C LYS A 131 6.10 13.62 -3.79
N PRO A 132 6.74 12.95 -4.75
CA PRO A 132 6.19 11.75 -5.40
C PRO A 132 5.97 10.57 -4.43
N ARG A 133 6.67 10.54 -3.29
CA ARG A 133 6.47 9.53 -2.22
C ARG A 133 5.62 9.99 -1.04
N SER A 134 4.96 11.15 -1.14
CA SER A 134 4.13 11.69 -0.07
C SER A 134 3.02 10.73 0.36
N TRP A 135 2.34 10.13 -0.63
CA TRP A 135 1.30 9.14 -0.38
C TRP A 135 1.83 7.91 0.35
N CYS A 136 3.05 7.45 0.05
CA CYS A 136 3.66 6.30 0.73
C CYS A 136 3.95 6.57 2.23
N SER A 137 4.14 7.82 2.64
CA SER A 137 4.32 8.20 4.05
C SER A 137 3.03 8.12 4.86
N ILE A 138 1.89 8.29 4.18
CA ILE A 138 0.54 8.25 4.76
C ILE A 138 -0.18 6.93 4.51
N CYS A 139 0.34 6.11 3.60
CA CYS A 139 -0.28 4.88 3.16
C CYS A 139 -0.68 4.00 4.34
N PRO A 140 -1.95 3.56 4.40
CA PRO A 140 -2.46 2.74 5.49
C PRO A 140 -1.67 1.43 5.61
N MET A 141 -1.31 0.80 4.50
CA MET A 141 -0.45 -0.41 4.52
C MET A 141 0.96 -0.14 5.04
N GLY A 142 1.56 1.02 4.71
CA GLY A 142 2.84 1.43 5.25
C GLY A 142 2.78 1.69 6.77
N THR A 143 1.66 2.22 7.24
CA THR A 143 1.39 2.45 8.66
C THR A 143 1.16 1.13 9.41
N ALA A 144 0.39 0.20 8.82
CA ALA A 144 0.14 -1.13 9.38
C ALA A 144 1.43 -1.92 9.58
N THR A 145 2.23 -2.04 8.51
CA THR A 145 3.52 -2.77 8.53
C THR A 145 4.50 -2.14 9.52
N ALA A 146 4.53 -0.80 9.65
CA ALA A 146 5.35 -0.13 10.64
C ALA A 146 4.96 -0.43 12.09
N MET A 147 3.66 -0.57 12.37
CA MET A 147 3.16 -0.93 13.69
C MET A 147 3.50 -2.38 14.03
N ILE A 148 3.34 -3.28 13.05
CA ILE A 148 3.70 -4.70 13.17
C ILE A 148 5.20 -4.83 13.45
N GLU A 149 6.06 -4.16 12.68
CA GLU A 149 7.51 -4.17 12.88
C GLU A 149 7.90 -3.70 14.30
N LYS A 150 7.32 -2.60 14.79
CA LYS A 150 7.55 -2.11 16.16
C LYS A 150 7.13 -3.13 17.21
N LYS A 151 6.00 -3.82 17.03
CA LYS A 151 5.54 -4.86 17.95
C LYS A 151 6.48 -6.07 17.94
N ILE A 152 6.92 -6.53 16.76
CA ILE A 152 7.85 -7.65 16.62
C ILE A 152 9.21 -7.31 17.25
N LYS A 153 9.77 -6.13 16.94
CA LYS A 153 11.04 -5.69 17.54
C LYS A 153 10.95 -5.59 19.06
N LYS A 154 9.85 -5.05 19.60
CA LYS A 154 9.61 -4.99 21.05
C LYS A 154 9.48 -6.39 21.68
N LYS A 155 8.89 -7.35 20.96
CA LYS A 155 8.79 -8.75 21.41
C LYS A 155 10.18 -9.41 21.46
N ASN A 156 11.00 -9.25 20.41
CA ASN A 156 12.36 -9.80 20.37
C ASN A 156 13.28 -9.17 21.43
N LEU A 157 13.18 -7.85 21.64
CA LEU A 157 13.90 -7.15 22.73
C LEU A 157 13.52 -7.68 24.12
N LYS A 158 12.24 -8.00 24.34
CA LYS A 158 11.79 -8.59 25.61
C LYS A 158 12.22 -10.04 25.79
N ALA A 159 12.37 -10.80 24.70
CA ALA A 159 12.87 -12.17 24.74
C ALA A 159 14.37 -12.20 25.07
N SER A 160 15.16 -11.35 24.41
CA SER A 160 16.61 -11.24 24.63
C SER A 160 16.99 -10.65 26.01
N ASN A 161 16.12 -9.85 26.64
CA ASN A 161 16.33 -9.35 28.01
C ASN A 161 15.90 -10.34 29.10
N ARG A 162 15.42 -11.54 28.73
CA ARG A 162 14.98 -12.59 29.66
C ARG A 162 15.94 -13.79 29.68
N GLU A 163 17.04 -13.70 28.94
CA GLU A 163 18.15 -14.65 28.90
C GLU A 163 19.33 -14.10 29.71
#